data_AF-A0AAW8WNG5-F1
#
_entry.id   AF-A0AAW8WNG5-F1
#
_cell.length_a   1.000
_cell.length_b   1.000
_cell.length_c   1.000
_cell.angle_alpha   90.00
_cell.angle_beta   90.00
_cell.angle_gamma   90.00
#
_symmetry.space_group_name_H-M   'P 1'
#
loop_
_entity.id
_entity.type
_entity.pdbx_description
1 polymer ?
#
loop_
_entity_poly.entity_id
_entity_poly.type
_entity_poly.pdbx_seq_one_letter_code
_entity_poly.pdbx_strand_id
1 'polypeptide(L)'
;MLIRQKSVKAKLKKLTYHDGDFIIPAGYELVSMLPTSYKFKASDNDPIDIHLKHKVIVITPNGPKQSTDKLPDNPSKNYLTGVSQNDLNEMIKRQITVVRPDGSTIDASQLITLTRTATLDEVTGKVIKYSNWTIGSFSEYNAPEIQGYTPNRNAKAVEVVKHGDDHFEPIKITYISLGSDTDDTKTGDYPGNTSTTSQSNSKEVEHVPLKNKFWIKGQPYSLLDLLHNDPWTSKFEGGTIYQAFLSALSYHRWNSPVSGKIVKAYHINGSYYGEALSQGFENPNGAAPVAANDSQAFLTSTATRAVIFIQADNPRIGLMCFVAVGMGDVSNNEITVRIGQHVKKGEQLGMFHFGGSTHVLLFQPTVDLDFNLHGQKPGIDSSNIKVRDEIAVVK
;
A
#
# COMPACT_ATOMS: atom_id res chain seq x y z
N MET A 1 -7.39 18.52 -34.39
CA MET A 1 -7.72 17.65 -35.54
C MET A 1 -9.07 18.11 -36.09
N LEU A 2 -9.06 18.87 -37.21
CA LEU A 2 -10.28 19.39 -37.83
C LEU A 2 -11.16 18.24 -38.32
N ILE A 3 -12.32 18.03 -37.69
CA ILE A 3 -13.33 17.11 -38.21
C ILE A 3 -14.00 17.80 -39.40
N ARG A 4 -13.54 17.49 -40.61
CA ARG A 4 -14.24 17.85 -41.85
C ARG A 4 -15.59 17.12 -41.86
N GLN A 5 -16.67 17.84 -41.54
CA GLN A 5 -18.04 17.38 -41.80
C GLN A 5 -18.16 17.15 -43.31
N LYS A 6 -18.17 15.88 -43.73
CA LYS A 6 -18.54 15.51 -45.10
C LYS A 6 -20.03 15.81 -45.26
N SER A 7 -20.34 16.88 -45.95
CA SER A 7 -21.67 17.12 -46.50
C SER A 7 -21.96 15.97 -47.47
N VAL A 8 -22.72 14.97 -47.01
CA VAL A 8 -23.18 13.91 -47.90
C VAL A 8 -24.24 14.54 -48.80
N LYS A 9 -23.87 14.88 -50.05
CA LYS A 9 -24.84 14.96 -51.15
C LYS A 9 -25.37 13.55 -51.34
N ALA A 10 -26.37 13.17 -50.55
CA ALA A 10 -27.08 11.94 -50.78
C ALA A 10 -27.72 12.08 -52.17
N LYS A 11 -27.26 11.30 -53.15
CA LYS A 11 -28.15 10.85 -54.22
C LYS A 11 -29.22 10.01 -53.54
N LEU A 12 -30.21 10.66 -52.92
CA LEU A 12 -31.43 10.02 -52.49
C LEU A 12 -32.02 9.40 -53.75
N LYS A 13 -31.99 8.07 -53.84
CA LYS A 13 -32.88 7.32 -54.71
C LYS A 13 -34.29 7.72 -54.27
N LYS A 14 -34.88 8.72 -54.94
CA LYS A 14 -36.24 9.26 -54.78
C LYS A 14 -36.69 9.47 -53.32
N LEU A 15 -36.70 10.72 -52.87
CA LEU A 15 -37.70 11.14 -51.87
C LEU A 15 -39.07 10.98 -52.52
N THR A 16 -39.85 10.01 -52.06
CA THR A 16 -41.21 9.76 -52.58
C THR A 16 -42.14 10.79 -51.95
N TYR A 17 -42.67 11.70 -52.77
CA TYR A 17 -43.71 12.65 -52.40
C TYR A 17 -45.05 11.90 -52.44
N HIS A 18 -45.66 11.65 -51.28
CA HIS A 18 -47.00 11.08 -51.16
C HIS A 18 -47.85 12.03 -50.31
N ASP A 19 -49.00 12.44 -50.83
CA ASP A 19 -50.07 13.16 -50.10
C ASP A 19 -49.65 14.38 -49.27
N GLY A 20 -48.65 15.14 -49.71
CA GLY A 20 -48.33 16.46 -49.15
C GLY A 20 -47.37 16.48 -47.95
N ASP A 21 -46.92 15.32 -47.45
CA ASP A 21 -46.01 15.24 -46.31
C ASP A 21 -44.59 14.77 -46.70
N PHE A 22 -43.58 15.43 -46.14
CA PHE A 22 -42.18 15.06 -46.30
C PHE A 22 -41.83 13.90 -45.35
N ILE A 23 -41.52 12.73 -45.91
CA ILE A 23 -41.11 11.57 -45.10
C ILE A 23 -39.61 11.65 -44.80
N ILE A 24 -39.26 11.85 -43.53
CA ILE A 24 -37.87 11.75 -43.06
C ILE A 24 -37.48 10.25 -43.03
N PRO A 25 -36.40 9.83 -43.71
CA PRO A 25 -35.94 8.44 -43.64
C PRO A 25 -35.59 8.01 -42.21
N ALA A 26 -35.84 6.73 -41.89
CA ALA A 26 -35.54 6.16 -40.58
C ALA A 26 -34.06 6.37 -40.16
N GLY A 27 -33.85 6.78 -38.91
CA GLY A 27 -32.55 7.12 -38.34
C GLY A 27 -32.01 8.50 -38.70
N TYR A 28 -32.75 9.32 -39.45
CA TYR A 28 -32.35 10.70 -39.78
C TYR A 28 -33.18 11.74 -39.02
N GLU A 29 -32.61 12.93 -38.86
CA GLU A 29 -33.31 14.13 -38.39
C GLU A 29 -32.91 15.35 -39.24
N LEU A 30 -33.80 16.34 -39.28
CA LEU A 30 -33.61 17.57 -40.05
C LEU A 30 -32.55 18.46 -39.39
N VAL A 31 -31.62 19.02 -40.18
CA VAL A 31 -30.54 19.87 -39.66
C VAL A 31 -30.99 21.32 -39.42
N SER A 32 -32.01 21.81 -40.15
CA SER A 32 -32.49 23.20 -40.10
C SER A 32 -33.96 23.34 -40.53
N MET A 33 -34.64 24.44 -40.18
CA MET A 33 -36.00 24.71 -40.65
C MET A 33 -36.05 24.81 -42.19
N LEU A 34 -37.06 24.17 -42.79
CA LEU A 34 -37.34 24.24 -44.22
C LEU A 34 -38.10 25.54 -44.57
N PRO A 35 -37.91 26.10 -45.78
CA PRO A 35 -38.77 27.17 -46.26
C PRO A 35 -40.22 26.69 -46.34
N THR A 36 -41.16 27.45 -45.78
CA THR A 36 -42.59 27.10 -45.74
C THR A 36 -43.35 27.43 -47.02
N SER A 37 -42.71 28.16 -47.95
CA SER A 37 -43.25 28.45 -49.28
C SER A 37 -42.13 28.59 -50.30
N TYR A 38 -42.44 28.26 -51.56
CA TYR A 38 -41.55 28.46 -52.70
C TYR A 38 -42.34 29.05 -53.86
N LYS A 39 -41.80 30.09 -54.50
CA LYS A 39 -42.42 30.71 -55.67
C LYS A 39 -41.72 30.22 -56.94
N PHE A 40 -42.44 29.45 -57.75
CA PHE A 40 -41.92 28.99 -59.04
C PHE A 40 -41.76 30.15 -60.02
N LYS A 41 -40.61 30.19 -60.69
CA LYS A 41 -40.32 30.98 -61.89
C LYS A 41 -40.70 30.18 -63.14
N ALA A 42 -40.89 30.87 -64.27
CA ALA A 42 -41.21 30.24 -65.56
C ALA A 42 -40.07 29.35 -66.11
N SER A 43 -38.83 29.65 -65.75
CA SER A 43 -37.62 28.86 -66.00
C SER A 43 -36.60 29.11 -64.87
N ASP A 44 -35.53 28.31 -64.80
CA ASP A 44 -34.37 28.54 -63.93
C ASP A 44 -34.73 28.63 -62.43
N ASN A 45 -35.54 27.68 -61.98
CA ASN A 45 -35.86 27.49 -60.55
C ASN A 45 -34.65 26.90 -59.82
N ASP A 46 -34.26 27.51 -58.71
CA ASP A 46 -33.20 27.00 -57.84
C ASP A 46 -33.65 25.70 -57.16
N PRO A 47 -32.77 24.68 -57.04
CA PRO A 47 -33.08 23.46 -56.32
C PRO A 47 -33.29 23.74 -54.83
N ILE A 48 -34.26 23.07 -54.22
CA ILE A 48 -34.45 23.08 -52.76
C ILE A 48 -33.64 21.93 -52.18
N ASP A 49 -32.54 22.27 -51.50
CA ASP A 49 -31.70 21.30 -50.80
C ASP A 49 -32.21 21.09 -49.36
N ILE A 50 -32.46 19.83 -49.01
CA ILE A 50 -32.89 19.42 -47.66
C ILE A 50 -31.73 18.70 -46.97
N HIS A 51 -31.21 19.28 -45.90
CA HIS A 51 -30.11 18.71 -45.14
C HIS A 51 -30.62 17.86 -43.98
N LEU A 52 -30.24 16.59 -43.99
CA LEU A 52 -30.48 15.64 -42.91
C LEU A 52 -29.16 15.25 -42.24
N LYS A 53 -29.22 14.94 -40.96
CA LYS A 53 -28.13 14.28 -40.22
C LYS A 53 -28.62 12.97 -39.64
N HIS A 54 -27.67 12.08 -39.33
CA HIS A 54 -27.98 10.86 -38.62
C HIS A 54 -28.36 11.22 -37.19
N LYS A 55 -29.45 10.62 -36.70
CA LYS A 55 -29.72 10.56 -35.27
C LYS A 55 -28.68 9.67 -34.61
N VAL A 56 -28.38 10.02 -33.36
CA VAL A 56 -27.48 9.27 -32.50
C VAL A 56 -28.17 8.96 -31.20
N ILE A 57 -27.88 7.80 -30.66
CA ILE A 57 -28.36 7.37 -29.35
C ILE A 57 -27.19 7.05 -28.44
N VAL A 58 -27.34 7.39 -27.15
CA VAL A 58 -26.39 7.01 -26.11
C VAL A 58 -26.94 5.81 -25.37
N ILE A 59 -26.18 4.72 -25.36
CA ILE A 59 -26.47 3.52 -24.59
C ILE A 59 -25.72 3.59 -23.26
N THR A 60 -26.48 3.47 -22.18
CA THR A 60 -25.99 3.57 -20.80
C THR A 60 -25.64 2.18 -20.25
N PRO A 61 -24.70 2.07 -19.29
CA PRO A 61 -24.33 0.81 -18.67
C PRO A 61 -25.50 0.08 -17.97
N ASN A 62 -26.51 0.82 -17.51
CA ASN A 62 -27.72 0.26 -16.88
C ASN A 62 -28.81 -0.16 -17.88
N GLY A 63 -28.59 0.10 -19.16
CA GLY A 63 -29.53 -0.22 -20.24
C GLY A 63 -28.81 -0.80 -21.45
N PRO A 64 -28.01 -1.88 -21.28
CA PRO A 64 -27.32 -2.53 -22.38
C PRO A 64 -28.32 -3.08 -23.40
N LYS A 65 -27.84 -3.30 -24.63
CA LYS A 65 -28.64 -3.81 -25.75
C LYS A 65 -28.02 -5.06 -26.34
N GLN A 66 -28.87 -5.88 -26.96
CA GLN A 66 -28.49 -7.11 -27.63
C GLN A 66 -28.80 -7.03 -29.12
N SER A 67 -28.21 -7.91 -29.92
CA SER A 67 -28.40 -7.93 -31.38
C SER A 67 -29.83 -8.29 -31.83
N THR A 68 -30.71 -8.68 -30.90
CA THR A 68 -32.14 -8.89 -31.12
C THR A 68 -32.97 -7.62 -30.95
N ASP A 69 -32.45 -6.62 -30.24
CA ASP A 69 -33.13 -5.35 -29.99
C ASP A 69 -33.15 -4.47 -31.24
N LYS A 70 -34.23 -3.71 -31.43
CA LYS A 70 -34.41 -2.77 -32.54
C LYS A 70 -33.90 -1.38 -32.21
N LEU A 71 -33.31 -0.69 -33.19
CA LEU A 71 -32.97 0.73 -33.05
C LEU A 71 -34.26 1.55 -32.96
N PRO A 72 -34.37 2.49 -32.00
CA PRO A 72 -35.63 3.19 -31.74
C PRO A 72 -36.03 4.10 -32.91
N ASP A 73 -35.09 4.83 -33.53
CA ASP A 73 -35.40 5.66 -34.69
C ASP A 73 -35.20 4.93 -36.03
N ASN A 74 -34.78 3.66 -36.00
CA ASN A 74 -34.71 2.81 -37.19
C ASN A 74 -35.06 1.34 -36.90
N PRO A 75 -36.35 1.02 -36.66
CA PRO A 75 -36.78 -0.32 -36.24
C PRO A 75 -36.54 -1.43 -37.28
N SER A 76 -36.19 -1.06 -38.51
CA SER A 76 -35.79 -2.02 -39.54
C SER A 76 -34.42 -2.65 -39.26
N LYS A 77 -33.60 -2.01 -38.41
CA LYS A 77 -32.27 -2.46 -38.02
C LYS A 77 -32.22 -2.85 -36.54
N ASN A 78 -31.29 -3.75 -36.24
CA ASN A 78 -30.99 -4.15 -34.87
C ASN A 78 -29.71 -3.47 -34.38
N TYR A 79 -29.49 -3.49 -33.07
CA TYR A 79 -28.20 -3.16 -32.50
C TYR A 79 -27.11 -4.12 -33.00
N LEU A 80 -25.90 -3.60 -33.18
CA LEU A 80 -24.70 -4.39 -33.46
C LEU A 80 -23.94 -4.70 -32.15
N THR A 81 -22.74 -5.27 -32.26
CA THR A 81 -21.84 -5.50 -31.11
C THR A 81 -21.29 -4.18 -30.55
N GLY A 82 -20.82 -4.19 -29.30
CA GLY A 82 -20.24 -3.00 -28.65
C GLY A 82 -21.18 -2.25 -27.71
N VAL A 83 -22.38 -2.78 -27.45
CA VAL A 83 -23.39 -2.17 -26.56
C VAL A 83 -23.98 -3.16 -25.56
N SER A 84 -23.37 -4.35 -25.42
CA SER A 84 -23.80 -5.38 -24.48
C SER A 84 -23.40 -5.06 -23.04
N GLN A 85 -23.85 -5.87 -22.09
CA GLN A 85 -23.48 -5.74 -20.68
C GLN A 85 -21.96 -5.69 -20.49
N ASN A 86 -21.23 -6.62 -21.13
CA ASN A 86 -19.77 -6.73 -20.99
C ASN A 86 -19.01 -5.65 -21.78
N ASP A 87 -19.65 -5.04 -22.78
CA ASP A 87 -19.05 -3.91 -23.50
C ASP A 87 -19.09 -2.62 -22.66
N LEU A 88 -20.08 -2.48 -21.78
CA LEU A 88 -20.36 -1.25 -21.02
C LEU A 88 -20.06 -1.36 -19.53
N ASN A 89 -19.90 -2.58 -19.00
CA ASN A 89 -19.66 -2.86 -17.59
C ASN A 89 -18.50 -3.85 -17.44
N GLU A 90 -17.60 -3.56 -16.52
CA GLU A 90 -16.51 -4.43 -16.13
C GLU A 90 -16.55 -4.63 -14.61
N MET A 91 -16.64 -5.89 -14.19
CA MET A 91 -16.63 -6.23 -12.78
C MET A 91 -15.21 -6.62 -12.37
N ILE A 92 -14.67 -5.90 -11.40
CA ILE A 92 -13.34 -6.17 -10.86
C ILE A 92 -13.50 -6.74 -9.46
N LYS A 93 -12.88 -7.92 -9.24
CA LYS A 93 -12.95 -8.65 -7.98
C LYS A 93 -11.61 -8.65 -7.26
N ARG A 94 -11.62 -8.22 -6.01
CA ARG A 94 -10.51 -8.41 -5.06
C ARG A 94 -10.85 -9.56 -4.12
N GLN A 95 -10.10 -10.66 -4.23
CA GLN A 95 -10.34 -11.87 -3.43
C GLN A 95 -9.79 -11.70 -2.01
N ILE A 96 -10.65 -11.89 -1.01
CA ILE A 96 -10.27 -11.87 0.41
C ILE A 96 -10.86 -13.11 1.08
N THR A 97 -10.00 -13.92 1.70
CA THR A 97 -10.41 -15.12 2.43
C THR A 97 -10.02 -14.99 3.89
N VAL A 98 -10.98 -15.06 4.80
CA VAL A 98 -10.75 -15.09 6.25
C VAL A 98 -10.83 -16.54 6.72
N VAL A 99 -9.75 -17.07 7.29
CA VAL A 99 -9.72 -18.40 7.92
C VAL A 99 -9.81 -18.21 9.44
N ARG A 100 -10.91 -18.67 10.03
CA ARG A 100 -11.16 -18.60 11.48
C ARG A 100 -10.31 -19.62 12.25
N PRO A 101 -10.16 -19.47 13.58
CA PRO A 101 -9.42 -20.43 14.41
C PRO A 101 -9.92 -21.87 14.35
N ASP A 102 -11.22 -22.09 14.14
CA ASP A 102 -11.84 -23.41 13.98
C ASP A 102 -11.57 -24.05 12.60
N GLY A 103 -10.82 -23.37 11.72
CA GLY A 103 -10.53 -23.80 10.35
C GLY A 103 -11.61 -23.43 9.33
N SER A 104 -12.76 -22.90 9.76
CA SER A 104 -13.80 -22.43 8.83
C SER A 104 -13.34 -21.19 8.05
N THR A 105 -13.88 -21.01 6.84
CA THR A 105 -13.50 -19.88 5.98
C THR A 105 -14.70 -18.97 5.67
N ILE A 106 -14.42 -17.68 5.50
CA ILE A 106 -15.36 -16.66 5.05
C ILE A 106 -14.81 -16.05 3.75
N ASP A 107 -15.63 -16.01 2.70
CA ASP A 107 -15.36 -15.18 1.52
C ASP A 107 -15.74 -13.74 1.84
N ALA A 108 -14.73 -12.89 1.98
CA ALA A 108 -14.86 -11.45 2.22
C ALA A 108 -14.48 -10.64 0.97
N SER A 109 -14.52 -11.27 -0.21
CA SER A 109 -14.17 -10.62 -1.47
C SER A 109 -14.99 -9.37 -1.71
N GLN A 110 -14.33 -8.37 -2.28
CA GLN A 110 -14.99 -7.13 -2.68
C GLN A 110 -15.11 -7.07 -4.19
N LEU A 111 -16.19 -6.45 -4.63
CA LEU A 111 -16.52 -6.23 -6.03
C LEU A 111 -16.71 -4.74 -6.25
N ILE A 112 -16.18 -4.26 -7.36
CA ILE A 112 -16.54 -2.96 -7.92
C ILE A 112 -16.96 -3.16 -9.36
N THR A 113 -17.79 -2.26 -9.87
CA THR A 113 -18.19 -2.23 -11.28
C THR A 113 -17.71 -0.93 -11.89
N LEU A 114 -16.82 -1.03 -12.86
CA LEU A 114 -16.46 0.09 -13.73
C LEU A 114 -17.42 0.12 -14.91
N THR A 115 -17.79 1.32 -15.35
CA THR A 115 -18.80 1.50 -16.39
C THR A 115 -18.36 2.51 -17.45
N ARG A 116 -18.93 2.40 -18.64
CA ARG A 116 -18.84 3.40 -19.71
C ARG A 116 -20.12 3.45 -20.53
N THR A 117 -20.24 4.47 -21.37
CA THR A 117 -21.35 4.63 -22.33
C THR A 117 -20.86 4.45 -23.76
N ALA A 118 -21.77 4.06 -24.66
CA ALA A 118 -21.52 3.99 -26.10
C ALA A 118 -22.47 4.92 -26.85
N THR A 119 -21.95 5.71 -27.79
CA THR A 119 -22.75 6.49 -28.73
C THR A 119 -22.83 5.74 -30.05
N LEU A 120 -24.05 5.52 -30.53
CA LEU A 120 -24.36 4.76 -31.72
C LEU A 120 -25.05 5.63 -32.77
N ASP A 121 -24.74 5.35 -34.02
CA ASP A 121 -25.35 5.97 -35.20
C ASP A 121 -26.56 5.15 -35.66
N GLU A 122 -27.75 5.74 -35.67
CA GLU A 122 -29.01 5.00 -35.89
C GLU A 122 -29.30 4.68 -37.37
N VAL A 123 -28.53 5.26 -38.29
CA VAL A 123 -28.61 4.90 -39.71
C VAL A 123 -27.76 3.68 -39.97
N THR A 124 -26.55 3.61 -39.42
CA THR A 124 -25.58 2.55 -39.70
C THR A 124 -25.66 1.39 -38.70
N GLY A 125 -26.18 1.64 -37.49
CA GLY A 125 -26.18 0.70 -36.38
C GLY A 125 -24.82 0.55 -35.69
N LYS A 126 -23.81 1.34 -36.06
CA LYS A 126 -22.44 1.21 -35.57
C LYS A 126 -22.19 2.12 -34.37
N VAL A 127 -21.41 1.62 -33.41
CA VAL A 127 -20.83 2.47 -32.36
C VAL A 127 -19.83 3.43 -32.99
N ILE A 128 -20.00 4.73 -32.71
CA ILE A 128 -19.15 5.81 -33.21
C ILE A 128 -18.22 6.38 -32.13
N LYS A 129 -18.53 6.18 -30.85
CA LYS A 129 -17.74 6.67 -29.73
C LYS A 129 -18.05 5.92 -28.44
N TYR A 130 -17.03 5.73 -27.59
CA TYR A 130 -17.21 5.37 -26.18
C TYR A 130 -16.83 6.56 -25.27
N SER A 131 -17.45 6.65 -24.10
CA SER A 131 -16.88 7.45 -23.01
C SER A 131 -15.64 6.76 -22.42
N ASN A 132 -14.88 7.50 -21.62
CA ASN A 132 -13.90 6.87 -20.73
C ASN A 132 -14.62 5.95 -19.74
N TRP A 133 -13.92 4.91 -19.30
CA TRP A 133 -14.35 4.10 -18.17
C TRP A 133 -14.33 4.92 -16.88
N THR A 134 -15.28 4.68 -15.99
CA THR A 134 -15.20 5.15 -14.61
C THR A 134 -14.03 4.49 -13.89
N ILE A 135 -13.52 5.16 -12.86
CA ILE A 135 -12.58 4.56 -11.89
C ILE A 135 -13.34 4.10 -10.65
N GLY A 136 -12.75 3.20 -9.88
CA GLY A 136 -13.30 2.76 -8.60
C GLY A 136 -12.22 2.63 -7.53
N SER A 137 -12.61 2.16 -6.36
CA SER A 137 -11.74 1.98 -5.20
C SER A 137 -12.24 0.82 -4.34
N PHE A 138 -11.32 0.06 -3.74
CA PHE A 138 -11.67 -0.91 -2.72
C PHE A 138 -11.45 -0.30 -1.33
N SER A 139 -12.45 -0.40 -0.45
CA SER A 139 -12.30 0.04 0.93
C SER A 139 -11.39 -0.89 1.73
N GLU A 140 -10.80 -0.41 2.83
CA GLU A 140 -10.14 -1.29 3.80
C GLU A 140 -11.17 -2.31 4.32
N TYR A 141 -10.76 -3.56 4.44
CA TYR A 141 -11.53 -4.62 5.09
C TYR A 141 -10.84 -4.99 6.40
N ASN A 142 -11.51 -4.66 7.50
CA ASN A 142 -11.09 -5.04 8.85
C ASN A 142 -11.59 -6.43 9.17
N ALA A 143 -10.69 -7.33 9.56
CA ALA A 143 -11.05 -8.67 9.95
C ALA A 143 -11.89 -8.66 11.24
N PRO A 144 -12.89 -9.55 11.39
CA PRO A 144 -13.68 -9.65 12.60
C PRO A 144 -12.83 -9.84 13.87
N GLU A 145 -13.28 -9.31 15.00
CA GLU A 145 -12.65 -9.64 16.29
C GLU A 145 -13.13 -11.01 16.78
N ILE A 146 -12.21 -11.84 17.27
CA ILE A 146 -12.52 -13.15 17.86
C ILE A 146 -11.85 -13.22 19.22
N GLN A 147 -12.63 -13.47 20.28
CA GLN A 147 -12.11 -13.52 21.65
C GLN A 147 -10.96 -14.54 21.78
N GLY A 148 -9.85 -14.13 22.41
CA GLY A 148 -8.66 -14.98 22.57
C GLY A 148 -7.81 -15.12 21.31
N TYR A 149 -8.18 -14.47 20.21
CA TYR A 149 -7.44 -14.48 18.95
C TYR A 149 -7.33 -13.06 18.40
N THR A 150 -6.35 -12.85 17.52
CA THR A 150 -6.25 -11.62 16.74
C THR A 150 -5.92 -11.94 15.28
N PRO A 151 -6.43 -11.17 14.30
CA PRO A 151 -6.12 -11.39 12.89
C PRO A 151 -4.67 -11.04 12.57
N ASN A 152 -4.06 -11.73 11.61
CA ASN A 152 -2.68 -11.49 11.16
C ASN A 152 -2.49 -10.20 10.37
N ARG A 153 -3.54 -9.76 9.67
CA ARG A 153 -3.58 -8.50 8.92
C ARG A 153 -5.01 -8.13 8.56
N ASN A 154 -5.19 -6.88 8.14
CA ASN A 154 -6.37 -6.41 7.43
C ASN A 154 -6.06 -6.25 5.93
N ALA A 155 -7.08 -6.22 5.07
CA ALA A 155 -6.88 -5.88 3.67
C ALA A 155 -6.93 -4.36 3.49
N LYS A 156 -5.84 -3.74 3.07
CA LYS A 156 -5.72 -2.29 2.93
C LYS A 156 -6.64 -1.72 1.84
N ALA A 157 -6.98 -0.45 1.95
CA ALA A 157 -7.71 0.26 0.90
C ALA A 157 -6.89 0.34 -0.39
N VAL A 158 -7.56 0.35 -1.53
CA VAL A 158 -6.98 0.62 -2.85
C VAL A 158 -7.74 1.81 -3.42
N GLU A 159 -7.08 2.96 -3.53
CA GLU A 159 -7.73 4.24 -3.84
C GLU A 159 -8.12 4.39 -5.31
N VAL A 160 -7.38 3.75 -6.21
CA VAL A 160 -7.62 3.86 -7.67
C VAL A 160 -7.54 2.49 -8.31
N VAL A 161 -8.66 2.08 -8.90
CA VAL A 161 -8.78 0.91 -9.76
C VAL A 161 -9.31 1.36 -11.11
N LYS A 162 -8.63 0.99 -12.18
CA LYS A 162 -8.90 1.40 -13.56
C LYS A 162 -9.30 0.19 -14.39
N HIS A 163 -9.86 0.47 -15.57
CA HIS A 163 -10.14 -0.55 -16.58
C HIS A 163 -8.89 -1.38 -16.89
N GLY A 164 -9.03 -2.70 -16.86
CA GLY A 164 -7.91 -3.64 -17.07
C GLY A 164 -7.11 -3.99 -15.80
N ASP A 165 -7.43 -3.42 -14.64
CA ASP A 165 -6.87 -3.87 -13.35
C ASP A 165 -7.64 -5.11 -12.86
N ASP A 166 -7.66 -6.19 -13.62
CA ASP A 166 -8.41 -7.41 -13.31
C ASP A 166 -7.63 -8.41 -12.45
N HIS A 167 -6.37 -8.12 -12.13
CA HIS A 167 -5.49 -8.99 -11.36
C HIS A 167 -5.11 -8.36 -10.01
N PHE A 168 -5.70 -8.88 -8.93
CA PHE A 168 -5.31 -8.59 -7.55
C PHE A 168 -4.81 -9.85 -6.87
N GLU A 169 -3.65 -9.75 -6.22
CA GLU A 169 -3.12 -10.83 -5.40
C GLU A 169 -4.12 -11.23 -4.30
N PRO A 170 -4.49 -12.52 -4.18
CA PRO A 170 -5.45 -12.96 -3.18
C PRO A 170 -5.00 -12.68 -1.74
N ILE A 171 -5.88 -12.08 -0.94
CA ILE A 171 -5.58 -11.74 0.45
C ILE A 171 -6.14 -12.81 1.37
N LYS A 172 -5.26 -13.65 1.91
CA LYS A 172 -5.59 -14.56 3.01
C LYS A 172 -5.38 -13.89 4.37
N ILE A 173 -6.40 -13.91 5.23
CA ILE A 173 -6.37 -13.46 6.62
C ILE A 173 -6.54 -14.69 7.52
N THR A 174 -5.71 -14.83 8.54
CA THR A 174 -5.75 -15.91 9.53
C THR A 174 -5.68 -15.34 10.94
N TYR A 175 -6.02 -16.13 11.95
CA TYR A 175 -5.98 -15.70 13.36
C TYR A 175 -4.81 -16.35 14.11
N ILE A 176 -4.19 -15.60 15.01
CA ILE A 176 -3.19 -16.09 15.96
C ILE A 176 -3.82 -16.10 17.35
N SER A 177 -3.66 -17.23 18.07
CA SER A 177 -4.12 -17.40 19.46
C SER A 177 -3.30 -16.52 20.40
N LEU A 178 -3.95 -15.90 21.39
CA LEU A 178 -3.33 -15.05 22.40
C LEU A 178 -2.79 -15.84 23.61
N GLY A 179 -2.94 -17.17 23.63
CA GLY A 179 -2.47 -18.03 24.73
C GLY A 179 -3.34 -17.96 25.98
N SER A 180 -3.48 -19.08 26.69
CA SER A 180 -4.06 -19.16 28.03
C SER A 180 -2.94 -19.40 29.03
N ASP A 181 -2.83 -18.50 29.99
CA ASP A 181 -1.73 -18.35 30.92
C ASP A 181 -1.77 -19.41 32.04
N THR A 182 -0.80 -20.32 32.07
CA THR A 182 -0.40 -21.03 33.28
C THR A 182 1.10 -21.28 33.22
N ASP A 183 1.79 -20.87 34.28
CA ASP A 183 3.16 -21.19 34.67
C ASP A 183 4.19 -20.05 34.40
N ASP A 184 4.43 -19.27 35.45
CA ASP A 184 5.69 -18.55 35.62
C ASP A 184 5.97 -18.34 37.13
N THR A 185 6.63 -19.32 37.74
CA THR A 185 7.31 -19.11 39.03
C THR A 185 8.79 -19.41 38.87
N LYS A 186 9.63 -18.38 39.11
CA LYS A 186 11.12 -18.36 39.19
C LYS A 186 11.81 -18.06 37.83
N THR A 187 12.60 -16.99 37.61
CA THR A 187 13.50 -16.20 38.49
C THR A 187 14.00 -14.91 37.77
N GLY A 188 13.95 -13.75 38.44
CA GLY A 188 14.76 -12.54 38.17
C GLY A 188 14.31 -11.57 37.05
N ASP A 189 13.60 -10.49 37.42
CA ASP A 189 13.08 -9.45 36.50
C ASP A 189 14.15 -8.39 36.13
N TYR A 190 14.89 -8.64 35.05
CA TYR A 190 15.86 -7.71 34.44
C TYR A 190 15.73 -7.68 32.91
N PRO A 191 16.03 -6.56 32.21
CA PRO A 191 16.15 -6.54 30.75
C PRO A 191 17.13 -7.59 30.23
N GLY A 192 16.68 -8.46 29.32
CA GLY A 192 17.49 -9.47 28.64
C GLY A 192 17.84 -9.08 27.22
N ASN A 193 18.88 -9.70 26.70
CA ASN A 193 19.34 -9.51 25.34
C ASN A 193 18.31 -10.02 24.33
N THR A 194 18.08 -9.24 23.29
CA THR A 194 17.05 -9.43 22.28
C THR A 194 17.53 -10.22 21.06
N SER A 195 18.83 -10.50 20.87
CA SER A 195 19.36 -11.29 19.72
C SER A 195 20.76 -11.84 20.01
N THR A 196 21.37 -12.72 19.18
CA THR A 196 22.80 -13.07 19.40
C THR A 196 23.70 -11.95 18.85
N THR A 197 24.07 -11.00 19.70
CA THR A 197 24.60 -9.70 19.26
C THR A 197 26.12 -9.64 19.29
N SER A 198 26.79 -9.58 18.14
CA SER A 198 28.20 -9.16 18.11
C SER A 198 28.16 -7.67 18.43
N GLN A 199 28.54 -7.26 19.63
CA GLN A 199 28.39 -5.86 20.08
C GLN A 199 29.32 -4.89 19.35
N SER A 200 29.45 -4.97 18.02
CA SER A 200 30.54 -4.32 17.30
C SER A 200 30.49 -2.78 17.32
N ASN A 201 29.56 -2.16 18.07
CA ASN A 201 29.66 -0.84 18.68
C ASN A 201 28.46 -0.63 19.64
N SER A 202 28.42 -1.30 20.80
CA SER A 202 27.50 -0.86 21.86
C SER A 202 28.00 0.48 22.44
N LYS A 203 27.08 1.36 22.82
CA LYS A 203 27.44 2.59 23.55
C LYS A 203 26.26 3.02 24.39
N GLU A 204 26.56 3.35 25.64
CA GLU A 204 25.61 3.88 26.60
C GLU A 204 25.62 5.40 26.49
N VAL A 205 24.43 5.99 26.39
CA VAL A 205 24.25 7.44 26.46
C VAL A 205 23.11 7.71 27.44
N GLU A 206 23.44 8.33 28.56
CA GLU A 206 22.48 8.87 29.53
C GLU A 206 22.12 10.31 29.17
N HIS A 207 20.95 10.79 29.60
CA HIS A 207 20.50 12.18 29.43
C HIS A 207 20.31 12.63 27.96
N VAL A 208 19.67 11.81 27.11
CA VAL A 208 19.54 12.08 25.67
C VAL A 208 18.56 13.23 25.34
N PRO A 209 18.97 14.38 24.78
CA PRO A 209 18.05 15.47 24.45
C PRO A 209 17.21 15.19 23.19
N LEU A 210 16.07 15.89 23.01
CA LEU A 210 15.23 15.76 21.80
C LEU A 210 15.99 16.03 20.48
N LYS A 211 16.87 17.02 20.49
CA LYS A 211 17.77 17.37 19.39
C LYS A 211 19.19 17.47 19.90
N ASN A 212 19.94 16.38 19.86
CA ASN A 212 21.39 16.41 20.06
C ASN A 212 22.06 15.25 19.32
N LYS A 213 23.38 15.34 19.18
CA LYS A 213 24.25 14.35 18.53
C LYS A 213 24.54 13.20 19.52
N PHE A 214 23.94 12.03 19.33
CA PHE A 214 24.37 10.80 20.02
C PHE A 214 24.80 9.71 19.02
N TRP A 215 25.69 8.82 19.44
CA TRP A 215 26.47 7.97 18.55
C TRP A 215 25.73 6.69 18.12
N ILE A 216 25.55 6.50 16.80
CA ILE A 216 25.21 5.22 16.17
C ILE A 216 26.35 4.85 15.22
N LYS A 217 27.07 3.77 15.54
CA LYS A 217 28.19 3.26 14.72
C LYS A 217 29.22 4.35 14.31
N GLY A 218 29.65 5.18 15.26
CA GLY A 218 30.67 6.20 15.04
C GLY A 218 30.17 7.55 14.49
N GLN A 219 28.87 7.71 14.19
CA GLN A 219 28.28 8.96 13.68
C GLN A 219 27.09 9.48 14.52
N PRO A 220 26.81 10.80 14.54
CA PRO A 220 25.77 11.40 15.39
C PRO A 220 24.34 11.29 14.80
N TYR A 221 23.32 11.08 15.66
CA TYR A 221 21.91 11.00 15.26
C TYR A 221 20.92 11.56 16.30
N SER A 222 19.65 11.81 15.92
CA SER A 222 18.57 12.41 16.75
C SER A 222 17.44 11.41 17.06
N LEU A 223 16.85 11.52 18.26
CA LEU A 223 15.66 10.75 18.68
C LEU A 223 14.43 11.04 17.80
N LEU A 224 14.26 12.30 17.38
CA LEU A 224 13.17 12.71 16.48
C LEU A 224 13.27 12.00 15.15
N ASP A 225 14.48 11.92 14.59
CA ASP A 225 14.68 11.26 13.32
C ASP A 225 14.52 9.73 13.49
N LEU A 226 14.98 9.16 14.61
CA LEU A 226 14.90 7.71 14.91
C LEU A 226 13.47 7.20 14.92
N LEU A 227 12.59 7.96 15.57
CA LEU A 227 11.19 7.61 15.75
C LEU A 227 10.27 8.31 14.73
N HIS A 228 10.83 9.02 13.75
CA HIS A 228 10.12 9.74 12.69
C HIS A 228 9.08 10.75 13.24
N ASN A 229 9.53 11.61 14.15
CA ASN A 229 8.74 12.63 14.85
C ASN A 229 7.51 12.07 15.60
N ASP A 230 7.58 10.81 16.04
CA ASP A 230 6.51 10.23 16.83
C ASP A 230 6.27 11.06 18.11
N PRO A 231 5.01 11.41 18.46
CA PRO A 231 4.74 12.19 19.66
C PRO A 231 5.24 11.56 20.97
N TRP A 232 5.47 10.24 21.00
CA TRP A 232 6.02 9.55 22.17
C TRP A 232 7.54 9.70 22.30
N THR A 233 8.22 10.28 21.32
CA THR A 233 9.67 10.57 21.39
C THR A 233 10.03 11.38 22.63
N SER A 234 9.23 12.38 23.00
CA SER A 234 9.45 13.22 24.18
C SER A 234 9.41 12.44 25.50
N LYS A 235 8.81 11.24 25.54
CA LYS A 235 8.82 10.38 26.72
C LYS A 235 10.20 9.78 27.03
N PHE A 236 11.12 9.83 26.07
CA PHE A 236 12.49 9.32 26.16
C PHE A 236 13.54 10.43 26.17
N GLU A 237 13.12 11.71 26.12
CA GLU A 237 14.03 12.83 26.28
C GLU A 237 14.61 12.86 27.70
N GLY A 238 15.94 12.88 27.82
CA GLY A 238 16.68 12.72 29.06
C GLY A 238 16.91 11.26 29.44
N GLY A 239 16.45 10.32 28.62
CA GLY A 239 16.50 8.88 28.87
C GLY A 239 17.84 8.23 28.57
N THR A 240 17.83 6.90 28.62
CA THR A 240 19.00 6.05 28.36
C THR A 240 18.81 5.26 27.08
N ILE A 241 19.87 5.17 26.29
CA ILE A 241 19.91 4.39 25.05
C ILE A 241 20.91 3.24 25.18
N TYR A 242 20.46 2.04 24.82
CA TYR A 242 21.34 0.91 24.54
C TYR A 242 21.27 0.58 23.05
N GLN A 243 22.42 0.52 22.39
CA GLN A 243 22.52 0.09 21.00
C GLN A 243 23.34 -1.20 20.90
N ALA A 244 22.93 -2.11 20.02
CA ALA A 244 23.76 -3.22 19.61
C ALA A 244 23.75 -3.43 18.08
N PHE A 245 24.87 -3.97 17.58
CA PHE A 245 25.06 -4.35 16.19
C PHE A 245 24.81 -5.85 16.01
N LEU A 246 24.35 -6.23 14.81
CA LEU A 246 24.24 -7.61 14.37
C LEU A 246 25.09 -7.77 13.12
N SER A 247 26.14 -8.58 13.20
CA SER A 247 26.89 -9.01 12.02
C SER A 247 25.99 -9.81 11.09
N ALA A 248 26.28 -9.85 9.79
CA ALA A 248 25.52 -10.66 8.82
C ALA A 248 25.49 -12.15 9.17
N LEU A 249 26.43 -12.63 9.99
CA LEU A 249 26.49 -14.01 10.48
C LEU A 249 25.79 -14.24 11.83
N SER A 250 25.20 -13.20 12.43
CA SER A 250 24.49 -13.28 13.70
C SER A 250 23.07 -13.87 13.56
N TYR A 251 22.40 -14.10 14.69
CA TYR A 251 20.97 -14.44 14.73
C TYR A 251 20.12 -13.18 14.52
N HIS A 252 19.29 -13.18 13.47
CA HIS A 252 18.58 -11.99 13.00
C HIS A 252 17.12 -11.87 13.42
N ARG A 253 16.67 -12.71 14.36
CA ARG A 253 15.37 -12.51 15.02
C ARG A 253 15.58 -11.71 16.30
N TRP A 254 14.62 -10.83 16.57
CA TRP A 254 14.59 -10.00 17.77
C TRP A 254 13.63 -10.61 18.77
N ASN A 255 14.02 -10.60 20.02
CA ASN A 255 13.28 -11.14 21.15
C ASN A 255 13.00 -10.01 22.16
N SER A 256 11.95 -10.15 22.95
CA SER A 256 11.53 -9.12 23.89
C SER A 256 12.56 -9.01 25.01
N PRO A 257 13.08 -7.83 25.32
CA PRO A 257 14.02 -7.66 26.43
C PRO A 257 13.32 -7.80 27.79
N VAL A 258 12.01 -7.57 27.84
CA VAL A 258 11.21 -7.57 29.07
C VAL A 258 9.90 -8.32 28.84
N SER A 259 9.28 -8.79 29.92
CA SER A 259 7.87 -9.15 29.88
C SER A 259 7.02 -7.88 29.91
N GLY A 260 5.98 -7.82 29.08
CA GLY A 260 5.13 -6.64 29.01
C GLY A 260 4.16 -6.62 27.85
N LYS A 261 3.32 -5.59 27.83
CA LYS A 261 2.32 -5.38 26.80
C LYS A 261 2.88 -4.52 25.67
N ILE A 262 2.79 -4.98 24.43
CA ILE A 262 3.04 -4.15 23.26
C ILE A 262 1.96 -3.08 23.19
N VAL A 263 2.32 -1.81 23.37
CA VAL A 263 1.36 -0.71 23.42
C VAL A 263 1.32 0.12 22.14
N LYS A 264 2.36 -0.01 21.30
CA LYS A 264 2.44 0.63 19.98
C LYS A 264 3.50 -0.08 19.15
N ALA A 265 3.25 -0.31 17.87
CA ALA A 265 4.24 -0.89 16.97
C ALA A 265 3.97 -0.43 15.54
N TYR A 266 5.01 -0.05 14.80
CA TYR A 266 4.89 0.40 13.41
C TYR A 266 6.20 0.25 12.65
N HIS A 267 6.07 0.15 11.33
CA HIS A 267 7.19 0.30 10.42
C HIS A 267 7.32 1.76 10.02
N ILE A 268 8.55 2.27 10.03
CA ILE A 268 8.89 3.49 9.29
C ILE A 268 9.44 3.01 7.95
N ASN A 269 8.69 3.29 6.88
CA ASN A 269 9.14 2.96 5.53
C ASN A 269 10.39 3.79 5.21
N GLY A 270 11.38 3.11 4.65
CA GLY A 270 12.63 3.69 4.26
C GLY A 270 13.05 3.29 2.84
N SER A 271 14.06 3.96 2.32
CA SER A 271 14.80 3.58 1.14
C SER A 271 16.10 2.88 1.52
N TYR A 272 16.63 2.08 0.62
CA TYR A 272 17.98 1.55 0.70
C TYR A 272 18.86 2.35 -0.26
N TYR A 273 20.15 2.45 0.04
CA TYR A 273 21.13 2.88 -0.95
C TYR A 273 21.81 1.62 -1.49
N GLY A 274 21.84 1.47 -2.81
CA GLY A 274 22.73 0.55 -3.50
C GLY A 274 23.96 1.32 -3.98
N GLU A 275 25.14 0.74 -3.88
CA GLU A 275 26.36 1.32 -4.44
C GLU A 275 26.24 1.40 -5.97
N ALA A 276 26.39 2.60 -6.55
CA ALA A 276 26.28 2.76 -7.99
C ALA A 276 27.53 2.18 -8.66
N LEU A 277 27.36 1.21 -9.55
CA LEU A 277 28.43 0.56 -10.33
C LEU A 277 29.38 1.57 -11.03
N SER A 278 28.88 2.75 -11.38
CA SER A 278 29.64 3.85 -11.99
C SER A 278 30.62 4.57 -11.07
N GLN A 279 30.54 4.38 -9.74
CA GLN A 279 31.49 4.95 -8.78
C GLN A 279 32.72 4.05 -8.56
N GLY A 280 32.69 2.81 -9.05
CA GLY A 280 33.77 1.84 -8.91
C GLY A 280 33.99 1.37 -7.46
N PHE A 281 34.56 0.18 -7.30
CA PHE A 281 35.19 -0.18 -6.04
C PHE A 281 36.56 0.49 -6.02
N GLU A 282 36.87 1.34 -5.04
CA GLU A 282 38.19 2.01 -4.95
C GLU A 282 39.37 1.02 -4.91
N ASN A 283 39.12 -0.26 -4.60
CA ASN A 283 40.12 -1.31 -4.55
C ASN A 283 40.02 -2.25 -5.78
N PRO A 284 41.03 -2.26 -6.68
CA PRO A 284 41.05 -3.17 -7.83
C PRO A 284 41.22 -4.66 -7.46
N ASN A 285 41.49 -4.99 -6.18
CA ASN A 285 41.70 -6.34 -5.69
C ASN A 285 40.55 -6.89 -4.82
N GLY A 286 39.39 -6.21 -4.76
CA GLY A 286 38.20 -6.69 -4.04
C GLY A 286 37.30 -5.57 -3.55
N ALA A 287 36.14 -5.92 -2.98
CA ALA A 287 35.21 -4.94 -2.42
C ALA A 287 35.91 -4.01 -1.40
N ALA A 288 35.58 -2.72 -1.42
CA ALA A 288 36.14 -1.76 -0.48
C ALA A 288 35.73 -2.15 0.96
N PRO A 289 36.67 -2.39 1.90
CA PRO A 289 36.37 -2.90 3.23
C PRO A 289 35.41 -2.02 4.06
N VAL A 290 35.24 -0.76 3.66
CA VAL A 290 34.50 0.28 4.37
C VAL A 290 33.30 0.84 3.58
N ALA A 291 32.97 0.30 2.39
CA ALA A 291 31.99 0.90 1.47
C ALA A 291 30.63 1.21 2.12
N ALA A 292 30.12 0.30 2.96
CA ALA A 292 28.89 0.54 3.71
C ALA A 292 29.11 1.33 5.02
N ASN A 293 30.34 1.33 5.56
CA ASN A 293 30.67 1.90 6.86
C ASN A 293 30.67 3.43 6.87
N ASP A 294 31.08 4.07 5.79
CA ASP A 294 31.19 5.53 5.73
C ASP A 294 29.83 6.24 5.50
N SER A 295 28.80 5.50 5.06
CA SER A 295 27.43 6.00 4.85
C SER A 295 26.44 5.68 5.98
N GLN A 296 26.90 5.08 7.09
CA GLN A 296 26.03 4.63 8.18
C GLN A 296 25.28 5.76 8.90
N ALA A 297 25.74 7.01 8.82
CA ALA A 297 25.05 8.18 9.37
C ALA A 297 23.69 8.44 8.71
N PHE A 298 23.57 8.15 7.41
CA PHE A 298 22.34 8.37 6.64
C PHE A 298 21.32 7.25 6.81
N LEU A 299 21.74 6.18 7.47
CA LEU A 299 21.05 4.92 7.52
C LEU A 299 19.78 5.03 8.36
N THR A 300 19.83 5.64 9.53
CA THR A 300 18.63 5.84 10.34
C THR A 300 17.67 6.84 9.69
N SER A 301 18.12 7.78 8.85
CA SER A 301 17.20 8.66 8.08
C SER A 301 16.60 7.99 6.84
N THR A 302 17.29 7.01 6.25
CA THR A 302 16.83 6.36 5.00
C THR A 302 16.28 4.98 5.21
N ALA A 303 16.84 4.16 6.08
CA ALA A 303 16.49 2.76 6.20
C ALA A 303 15.11 2.55 6.82
N THR A 304 14.50 1.45 6.37
CA THR A 304 13.32 0.89 7.02
C THR A 304 13.65 0.62 8.48
N ARG A 305 12.70 0.96 9.36
CA ARG A 305 12.78 0.67 10.79
C ARG A 305 11.52 -0.03 11.28
N ALA A 306 11.69 -0.91 12.26
CA ALA A 306 10.61 -1.44 13.06
C ALA A 306 10.69 -0.83 14.45
N VAL A 307 9.63 -0.13 14.86
CA VAL A 307 9.53 0.52 16.17
C VAL A 307 8.47 -0.22 16.98
N ILE A 308 8.82 -0.63 18.20
CA ILE A 308 7.95 -1.40 19.09
C ILE A 308 8.05 -0.82 20.50
N PHE A 309 6.95 -0.29 21.01
CA PHE A 309 6.82 0.19 22.37
C PHE A 309 6.22 -0.90 23.26
N ILE A 310 6.87 -1.16 24.38
CA ILE A 310 6.51 -2.19 25.34
C ILE A 310 6.28 -1.49 26.68
N GLN A 311 5.06 -1.61 27.21
CA GLN A 311 4.80 -1.31 28.61
C GLN A 311 5.24 -2.52 29.40
N ALA A 312 6.40 -2.43 30.05
CA ALA A 312 6.94 -3.51 30.86
C ALA A 312 6.03 -3.79 32.05
N ASP A 313 5.91 -5.07 32.43
CA ASP A 313 5.18 -5.49 33.63
C ASP A 313 5.85 -4.96 34.90
N ASN A 314 7.19 -4.87 34.88
CA ASN A 314 7.95 -4.24 35.95
C ASN A 314 7.81 -2.71 35.86
N PRO A 315 7.12 -2.07 36.82
CA PRO A 315 6.85 -0.63 36.76
C PRO A 315 8.11 0.23 36.89
N ARG A 316 9.23 -0.32 37.40
CA ARG A 316 10.51 0.41 37.44
C ARG A 316 11.16 0.56 36.06
N ILE A 317 10.82 -0.31 35.10
CA ILE A 317 11.20 -0.16 33.69
C ILE A 317 10.18 0.74 32.98
N GLY A 318 8.89 0.54 33.26
CA GLY A 318 7.83 1.34 32.67
C GLY A 318 7.75 1.18 31.15
N LEU A 319 7.49 2.27 30.44
CA LEU A 319 7.41 2.26 28.98
C LEU A 319 8.83 2.22 28.38
N MET A 320 9.13 1.20 27.58
CA MET A 320 10.37 1.16 26.79
C MET A 320 10.08 1.08 25.30
N CYS A 321 11.07 1.39 24.47
CA CYS A 321 10.97 1.27 23.02
C CYS A 321 12.13 0.43 22.47
N PHE A 322 11.79 -0.60 21.71
CA PHE A 322 12.70 -1.33 20.85
C PHE A 322 12.64 -0.73 19.43
N VAL A 323 13.80 -0.49 18.82
CA VAL A 323 13.88 -0.03 17.42
C VAL A 323 14.88 -0.92 16.67
N ALA A 324 14.40 -1.67 15.69
CA ALA A 324 15.26 -2.34 14.71
C ALA A 324 15.47 -1.40 13.52
N VAL A 325 16.73 -1.23 13.12
CA VAL A 325 17.14 -0.40 11.98
C VAL A 325 17.81 -1.32 10.96
N GLY A 326 17.34 -1.28 9.71
CA GLY A 326 17.97 -2.00 8.59
C GLY A 326 19.40 -1.53 8.31
N MET A 327 20.03 -1.98 7.21
CA MET A 327 21.32 -1.47 6.71
C MET A 327 21.55 -1.85 5.24
N GLY A 328 21.77 -0.90 4.32
CA GLY A 328 22.01 -1.20 2.90
C GLY A 328 20.94 -2.15 2.32
N ASP A 329 21.37 -3.29 1.76
CA ASP A 329 20.52 -4.37 1.24
C ASP A 329 19.63 -5.06 2.31
N VAL A 330 19.89 -4.82 3.59
CA VAL A 330 19.22 -5.39 4.77
C VAL A 330 18.08 -4.48 5.21
N SER A 331 17.03 -4.39 4.41
CA SER A 331 16.01 -3.34 4.63
C SER A 331 14.60 -3.90 4.90
N ASN A 332 14.45 -5.23 4.94
CA ASN A 332 13.17 -5.84 5.34
C ASN A 332 13.14 -6.11 6.85
N ASN A 333 12.31 -5.33 7.53
CA ASN A 333 11.94 -5.54 8.93
C ASN A 333 10.57 -6.20 8.97
N GLU A 334 10.45 -7.31 9.68
CA GLU A 334 9.14 -7.89 9.98
C GLU A 334 8.89 -7.82 11.48
N ILE A 335 7.92 -7.00 11.89
CA ILE A 335 7.34 -7.06 13.23
C ILE A 335 6.37 -8.25 13.27
N THR A 336 6.60 -9.21 14.17
CA THR A 336 5.71 -10.37 14.35
C THR A 336 4.72 -10.22 15.50
N VAL A 337 4.98 -9.29 16.42
CA VAL A 337 4.09 -8.99 17.56
C VAL A 337 3.01 -7.99 17.19
N ARG A 338 1.93 -7.97 17.98
CA ARG A 338 0.79 -7.06 17.75
C ARG A 338 0.57 -6.10 18.89
N ILE A 339 0.04 -4.92 18.58
CA ILE A 339 -0.43 -3.98 19.59
C ILE A 339 -1.51 -4.67 20.43
N GLY A 340 -1.36 -4.60 21.75
CA GLY A 340 -2.21 -5.28 22.72
C GLY A 340 -1.69 -6.64 23.17
N GLN A 341 -0.79 -7.28 22.40
CA GLN A 341 -0.17 -8.54 22.77
C GLN A 341 0.68 -8.36 24.02
N HIS A 342 0.53 -9.29 24.97
CA HIS A 342 1.48 -9.44 26.06
C HIS A 342 2.57 -10.42 25.62
N VAL A 343 3.83 -10.05 25.80
CA VAL A 343 5.00 -10.87 25.47
C VAL A 343 5.77 -11.18 26.74
N LYS A 344 6.31 -12.40 26.83
CA LYS A 344 7.28 -12.75 27.88
C LYS A 344 8.69 -12.34 27.46
N LYS A 345 9.55 -12.05 28.44
CA LYS A 345 10.98 -11.85 28.22
C LYS A 345 11.55 -13.01 27.38
N GLY A 346 12.23 -12.67 26.28
CA GLY A 346 12.82 -13.63 25.37
C GLY A 346 11.88 -14.21 24.32
N GLU A 347 10.63 -13.76 24.20
CA GLU A 347 9.73 -14.11 23.09
C GLU A 347 9.99 -13.25 21.85
N GLN A 348 9.77 -13.77 20.65
CA GLN A 348 10.14 -13.08 19.42
C GLN A 348 9.27 -11.84 19.16
N LEU A 349 9.92 -10.68 19.00
CA LEU A 349 9.32 -9.41 18.57
C LEU A 349 9.20 -9.30 17.05
N GLY A 350 10.19 -9.83 16.32
CA GLY A 350 10.27 -9.72 14.86
C GLY A 350 11.59 -10.24 14.31
N MET A 351 11.93 -9.90 13.06
CA MET A 351 13.20 -10.29 12.46
C MET A 351 13.62 -9.43 11.26
N PHE A 352 14.93 -9.45 10.98
CA PHE A 352 15.47 -9.11 9.66
C PHE A 352 15.46 -10.37 8.77
N HIS A 353 15.12 -10.22 7.49
CA HIS A 353 15.10 -11.35 6.54
C HIS A 353 16.44 -11.63 5.84
N PHE A 354 17.36 -10.67 5.77
CA PHE A 354 18.65 -10.86 5.11
C PHE A 354 19.73 -9.87 5.61
N GLY A 355 20.91 -10.36 6.05
CA GLY A 355 22.14 -9.58 6.31
C GLY A 355 22.24 -8.82 7.64
N GLY A 356 23.38 -8.16 7.89
CA GLY A 356 23.73 -7.47 9.15
C GLY A 356 23.02 -6.14 9.37
N SER A 357 22.81 -5.75 10.63
CA SER A 357 21.83 -4.74 11.03
C SER A 357 22.13 -4.13 12.41
N THR A 358 21.30 -3.21 12.92
CA THR A 358 21.44 -2.70 14.29
C THR A 358 20.08 -2.58 14.98
N HIS A 359 20.07 -2.62 16.31
CA HIS A 359 18.87 -2.30 17.07
C HIS A 359 19.21 -1.43 18.28
N VAL A 360 18.16 -0.81 18.80
CA VAL A 360 18.21 0.16 19.89
C VAL A 360 17.13 -0.17 20.91
N LEU A 361 17.47 -0.03 22.19
CA LEU A 361 16.54 0.03 23.30
C LEU A 361 16.55 1.46 23.85
N LEU A 362 15.37 2.05 24.01
CA LEU A 362 15.17 3.36 24.63
C LEU A 362 14.44 3.18 25.95
N PHE A 363 14.96 3.80 27.00
CA PHE A 363 14.40 3.81 28.34
C PHE A 363 14.05 5.25 28.75
N GLN A 364 12.99 5.43 29.55
CA GLN A 364 12.60 6.75 30.04
C GLN A 364 13.63 7.31 31.03
N PRO A 365 13.69 8.64 31.24
CA PRO A 365 14.66 9.29 32.14
C PRO A 365 14.62 8.81 33.59
N THR A 366 13.49 8.27 34.01
CA THR A 366 13.28 7.76 35.37
C THR A 366 13.84 6.36 35.58
N VAL A 367 14.33 5.69 34.53
CA VAL A 367 14.83 4.32 34.63
C VAL A 367 16.34 4.35 34.89
N ASP A 368 16.73 4.03 36.12
CA ASP A 368 18.14 3.90 36.52
C ASP A 368 18.63 2.47 36.21
N LEU A 369 19.60 2.36 35.31
CA LEU A 369 20.14 1.08 34.83
C LEU A 369 21.58 0.89 35.28
N ASP A 370 21.91 -0.36 35.61
CA ASP A 370 23.29 -0.85 35.72
C ASP A 370 23.54 -1.85 34.59
N PHE A 371 24.42 -1.52 33.64
CA PHE A 371 24.66 -2.36 32.46
C PHE A 371 25.62 -3.52 32.77
N ASN A 372 25.25 -4.71 32.32
CA ASN A 372 26.12 -5.88 32.36
C ASN A 372 26.72 -6.11 30.97
N LEU A 373 27.96 -5.66 30.80
CA LEU A 373 28.70 -5.80 29.54
C LEU A 373 29.45 -7.14 29.44
N HIS A 374 29.23 -8.12 30.32
CA HIS A 374 29.86 -9.45 30.27
C HIS A 374 31.39 -9.42 30.17
N GLY A 375 32.02 -8.43 30.81
CA GLY A 375 33.47 -8.26 30.83
C GLY A 375 34.10 -7.79 29.50
N GLN A 376 33.31 -7.49 28.48
CA GLN A 376 33.80 -6.92 27.23
C GLN A 376 33.69 -5.39 27.21
N LYS A 377 34.63 -4.76 26.51
CA LYS A 377 34.53 -3.33 26.19
C LYS A 377 33.72 -3.16 24.91
N PRO A 378 32.72 -2.27 24.89
CA PRO A 378 32.00 -1.97 23.68
C PRO A 378 32.90 -1.51 22.54
N GLY A 379 32.74 -2.09 21.35
CA GLY A 379 33.57 -1.77 20.18
C GLY A 379 33.59 -2.89 19.15
N ILE A 380 34.27 -2.65 18.03
CA ILE A 380 34.28 -3.51 16.83
C ILE A 380 34.74 -4.95 17.08
N ASP A 381 35.56 -5.18 18.10
CA ASP A 381 36.16 -6.48 18.44
C ASP A 381 35.36 -7.29 19.49
N SER A 382 34.17 -6.83 19.84
CA SER A 382 33.32 -7.49 20.83
C SER A 382 32.61 -8.73 20.28
N SER A 383 32.13 -9.56 21.21
CA SER A 383 31.57 -10.88 20.96
C SER A 383 30.04 -10.94 21.11
N ASN A 384 29.45 -12.05 20.65
CA ASN A 384 28.02 -12.32 20.76
C ASN A 384 27.57 -12.49 22.22
N ILE A 385 26.70 -11.62 22.73
CA ILE A 385 25.88 -11.94 23.92
C ILE A 385 24.74 -12.85 23.47
N LYS A 386 24.38 -13.88 24.25
CA LYS A 386 23.31 -14.81 23.87
C LYS A 386 21.94 -14.17 24.10
N VAL A 387 20.94 -14.60 23.35
CA VAL A 387 19.55 -14.19 23.57
C VAL A 387 19.16 -14.56 25.00
N ARG A 388 18.43 -13.67 25.68
CA ARG A 388 17.95 -13.80 27.08
C ARG A 388 19.00 -13.57 28.18
N ASP A 389 20.28 -13.50 27.85
CA ASP A 389 21.30 -13.09 28.83
C ASP A 389 21.02 -11.67 29.32
N GLU A 390 21.34 -11.38 30.58
CA GLU A 390 21.15 -10.05 31.17
C GLU A 390 21.98 -8.99 30.42
N ILE A 391 21.38 -7.86 30.09
CA ILE A 391 22.10 -6.71 29.51
C ILE A 391 22.14 -5.52 30.47
N ALA A 392 21.19 -5.42 31.38
CA ALA A 392 21.15 -4.40 32.42
C ALA A 392 20.25 -4.85 33.57
N VAL A 393 20.43 -4.22 34.73
CA VAL A 393 19.60 -4.36 35.93
C VAL A 393 19.01 -3.00 36.27
N VAL A 394 17.73 -2.95 36.66
CA VAL A 394 17.13 -1.71 37.19
C VAL A 394 17.48 -1.55 38.66
N LYS A 395 18.04 -0.40 39.05
CA LYS A 395 18.43 -0.12 40.43
C LYS A 395 17.23 0.03 41.37
#